data_AF-Q99L48-F1
#
_entry.id   AF-Q99L48-F1
#
_cell.length_a   1.000
_cell.length_b   1.000
_cell.length_c   1.000
_cell.angle_alpha   90.00
_cell.angle_beta   90.00
_cell.angle_gamma   90.00
#
_symmetry.space_group_name_H-M   'P 1'
#
loop_
_entity.id
_entity.type
_entity.pdbx_description
1 polymer ?
#
loop_
_entity_poly.entity_id
_entity_poly.type
_entity_poly.pdbx_seq_one_letter_code
_entity_poly.pdbx_strand_id
1 'polypeptide(L)'
;MEYMAESIEHSPGHILCCECGVPISPNPANICVACLRSKVDISQGVPKQVSISFCKQCQRYFQPPASWVQCALESRELLALCLKKIKAPLSKVRLVDAGFVWTEPHSKRLKVKLTIQKEVMNGAILQQVFVVDYVVQSQMCGDCHRVEAKDFWKAVIQVRQKTLHKKTFYYLEQLILKYGMHQNTLRIKEIHDGLDFYYSSKQHAQKMVEFLQGIVPCRYKASQRLISQDIHSNTYNYKSTFSVEIVPICKDNVVCLSPKLAQSLGNMSQICICIRVTSAIHLIDPNTLQVADIDGNTFWSHPFNSLCHPKQLEEFIVIECSTVRDLKRSAGAGVISKKHTLGEVWIQKTSEMNTDKQYFCRTHLGHLLNPGDLVLGFDLANCNLNDEYVNKMNSDRVPDVVLIKKSYDRTKRQRRRNWKLKELARDRENMDTDDERQYQDFLEDLEEDEAIRKHVNIYRDATIPVESDTDDEGAPRISLAEMLEDLHISQDATGEEGASMMS
;
A
#
# COMPACT_ATOMS: atom_id res chain seq x y z
N MET A 1 38.45 -70.81 7.45
CA MET A 1 39.12 -71.26 6.20
C MET A 1 38.15 -70.99 5.07
N GLU A 2 38.38 -69.94 4.28
CA GLU A 2 37.78 -69.76 2.96
C GLU A 2 38.89 -69.24 2.05
N TYR A 3 39.12 -69.93 0.93
CA TYR A 3 40.17 -69.64 -0.05
C TYR A 3 39.58 -68.87 -1.23
N MET A 4 40.28 -67.84 -1.71
CA MET A 4 39.91 -67.05 -2.90
C MET A 4 40.44 -67.71 -4.18
N ALA A 5 39.63 -67.70 -5.23
CA ALA A 5 39.97 -68.20 -6.57
C ALA A 5 40.61 -67.12 -7.45
N GLU A 6 41.64 -67.47 -8.22
CA GLU A 6 42.27 -66.63 -9.25
C GLU A 6 41.38 -66.49 -10.50
N SER A 7 41.28 -65.27 -11.01
CA SER A 7 40.53 -64.90 -12.22
C SER A 7 41.40 -64.93 -13.48
N ILE A 8 40.97 -65.65 -14.52
CA ILE A 8 41.58 -65.69 -15.86
C ILE A 8 41.22 -64.40 -16.62
N GLU A 9 42.21 -63.60 -17.03
CA GLU A 9 42.02 -62.43 -17.90
C GLU A 9 41.96 -62.86 -19.39
N HIS A 10 40.79 -62.72 -20.01
CA HIS A 10 40.63 -62.90 -21.46
C HIS A 10 41.07 -61.63 -22.20
N SER A 11 42.10 -61.72 -23.06
CA SER A 11 42.49 -60.63 -23.95
C SER A 11 41.39 -60.37 -25.00
N PRO A 12 40.89 -59.13 -25.17
CA PRO A 12 39.85 -58.83 -26.15
C PRO A 12 40.37 -58.98 -27.59
N GLY A 13 39.66 -59.74 -28.42
CA GLY A 13 39.99 -59.87 -29.84
C GLY A 13 39.79 -58.55 -30.60
N HIS A 14 40.70 -58.22 -31.51
CA HIS A 14 40.63 -57.03 -32.37
C HIS A 14 40.21 -57.40 -33.80
N ILE A 15 39.44 -56.52 -34.45
CA ILE A 15 39.10 -56.60 -35.88
C ILE A 15 39.70 -55.40 -36.62
N LEU A 16 39.91 -55.49 -37.93
CA LEU A 16 40.33 -54.33 -38.73
C LEU A 16 39.11 -53.50 -39.12
N CYS A 17 39.20 -52.17 -39.02
CA CYS A 17 38.19 -51.27 -39.55
C CYS A 17 38.05 -51.45 -41.07
N CYS A 18 36.83 -51.64 -41.57
CA CYS A 18 36.60 -51.94 -42.99
C CYS A 18 36.96 -50.81 -43.97
N GLU A 19 37.17 -49.57 -43.50
CA GLU A 19 37.56 -48.43 -44.33
C GLU A 19 39.05 -48.09 -44.31
N CYS A 20 39.64 -47.92 -43.12
CA CYS A 20 41.03 -47.47 -42.97
C CYS A 20 42.01 -48.58 -42.57
N GLY A 21 41.54 -49.79 -42.24
CA GLY A 21 42.38 -50.91 -41.83
C GLY A 21 42.99 -50.80 -40.43
N VAL A 22 42.64 -49.79 -39.63
CA VAL A 22 43.14 -49.65 -38.25
C VAL A 22 42.53 -50.75 -37.36
N PRO A 23 43.30 -51.41 -36.47
CA PRO A 23 42.77 -52.38 -35.51
C PRO A 23 41.84 -51.71 -34.49
N ILE A 24 40.63 -52.24 -34.34
CA ILE A 24 39.59 -51.76 -33.43
C ILE A 24 39.05 -52.90 -32.57
N SER A 25 38.47 -52.57 -31.42
CA SER A 25 37.59 -53.51 -30.70
C SER A 25 36.32 -53.76 -31.54
N PRO A 26 35.82 -55.00 -31.62
CA PRO A 26 34.58 -55.32 -32.33
C PRO A 26 33.44 -54.38 -31.92
N ASN A 27 32.83 -53.73 -32.89
CA ASN A 27 31.64 -52.90 -32.69
C ASN A 27 30.60 -53.27 -33.77
N PRO A 28 29.30 -52.96 -33.56
CA PRO A 28 28.26 -53.38 -34.51
C PRO A 28 28.40 -52.82 -35.94
N ALA A 29 29.17 -51.75 -36.11
CA ALA A 29 29.40 -51.10 -37.40
C ALA A 29 30.65 -51.63 -38.14
N ASN A 30 31.54 -52.37 -37.48
CA ASN A 30 32.86 -52.78 -37.99
C ASN A 30 33.72 -51.62 -38.56
N ILE A 31 33.48 -50.40 -38.08
CA ILE A 31 34.13 -49.16 -38.53
C ILE A 31 34.75 -48.46 -37.31
N CYS A 32 35.96 -47.90 -37.45
CA CYS A 32 36.60 -47.15 -36.38
C CYS A 32 35.85 -45.83 -36.09
N VAL A 33 35.99 -45.32 -34.86
CA VAL A 33 35.29 -44.10 -34.42
C VAL A 33 35.61 -42.90 -35.31
N ALA A 34 36.82 -42.80 -35.84
CA ALA A 34 37.24 -41.70 -36.73
C ALA A 34 36.50 -41.75 -38.08
N CYS A 35 36.48 -42.91 -38.75
CA CYS A 35 35.74 -43.12 -39.99
C CYS A 35 34.23 -42.91 -39.76
N LEU A 36 33.67 -43.43 -38.66
CA LEU A 36 32.25 -43.27 -38.35
C LEU A 36 31.86 -41.78 -38.17
N ARG A 37 32.69 -40.99 -37.47
CA ARG A 37 32.48 -39.54 -37.30
C ARG A 37 32.64 -38.76 -38.61
N SER A 38 33.48 -39.22 -39.53
CA SER A 38 33.63 -38.57 -40.84
C SER A 38 32.42 -38.80 -41.76
N LYS A 39 31.72 -39.94 -41.60
CA LYS A 39 30.56 -40.29 -42.43
C LYS A 39 29.22 -39.81 -41.86
N VAL A 40 29.08 -39.85 -40.53
CA VAL A 40 27.81 -39.58 -39.86
C VAL A 40 27.95 -38.42 -38.89
N ASP A 41 27.34 -37.29 -39.24
CA ASP A 41 27.18 -36.14 -38.34
C ASP A 41 25.78 -36.18 -37.71
N ILE A 42 25.73 -36.47 -36.41
CA ILE A 42 24.49 -36.58 -35.64
C ILE A 42 23.83 -35.22 -35.45
N SER A 43 24.62 -34.15 -35.50
CA SER A 43 24.12 -32.79 -35.33
C SER A 43 23.36 -32.25 -36.54
N GLN A 44 23.36 -32.98 -37.67
CA GLN A 44 22.62 -32.60 -38.86
C GLN A 44 21.11 -32.47 -38.56
N GLY A 45 20.61 -31.25 -38.72
CA GLY A 45 19.22 -30.87 -38.45
C GLY A 45 19.03 -30.05 -37.16
N VAL A 46 20.03 -29.97 -36.29
CA VAL A 46 20.00 -29.06 -35.13
C VAL A 46 20.58 -27.70 -35.53
N PRO A 47 19.84 -26.59 -35.39
CA PRO A 47 20.36 -25.26 -35.72
C PRO A 47 21.54 -24.92 -34.79
N LYS A 48 22.67 -24.53 -35.38
CA LYS A 48 23.86 -24.07 -34.64
C LYS A 48 23.73 -22.63 -34.14
N GLN A 49 22.78 -21.87 -34.68
CA GLN A 49 22.49 -20.50 -34.27
C GLN A 49 21.00 -20.29 -34.04
N VAL A 50 20.62 -19.71 -32.90
CA VAL A 50 19.22 -19.47 -32.51
C VAL A 50 19.07 -18.07 -31.90
N SER A 51 17.94 -17.39 -32.11
CA SER A 51 17.68 -16.09 -31.47
C SER A 51 16.83 -16.20 -30.21
N ILE A 52 17.16 -15.41 -29.19
CA ILE A 52 16.37 -15.24 -27.96
C ILE A 52 16.10 -13.76 -27.75
N SER A 53 14.86 -13.39 -27.42
CA SER A 53 14.49 -12.01 -27.13
C SER A 53 14.69 -11.69 -25.65
N PHE A 54 15.22 -10.51 -25.34
CA PHE A 54 15.49 -10.02 -23.99
C PHE A 54 15.01 -8.57 -23.82
N CYS A 55 14.30 -8.30 -22.73
CA CYS A 55 13.85 -6.95 -22.39
C CYS A 55 14.85 -6.27 -21.47
N LYS A 56 15.46 -5.19 -21.95
CA LYS A 56 16.47 -4.42 -21.21
C LYS A 56 15.94 -3.81 -19.89
N GLN A 57 14.67 -3.43 -19.84
CA GLN A 57 14.11 -2.69 -18.71
C GLN A 57 13.74 -3.58 -17.53
N CYS A 58 13.08 -4.72 -17.78
CA CYS A 58 12.70 -5.66 -16.72
C CYS A 58 13.69 -6.83 -16.57
N GLN A 59 14.74 -6.89 -17.39
CA GLN A 59 15.72 -7.98 -17.44
C GLN A 59 15.10 -9.38 -17.59
N ARG A 60 14.00 -9.47 -18.35
CA ARG A 60 13.28 -10.73 -18.63
C ARG A 60 13.57 -11.25 -20.03
N TYR A 61 13.63 -12.56 -20.16
CA TYR A 61 13.72 -13.27 -21.43
C TYR A 61 12.33 -13.67 -21.92
N PHE A 62 12.12 -13.60 -23.23
CA PHE A 62 10.87 -14.04 -23.84
C PHE A 62 10.86 -15.56 -24.01
N GLN A 63 9.91 -16.21 -23.35
CA GLN A 63 9.57 -17.60 -23.57
C GLN A 63 8.28 -17.65 -24.40
N PRO A 64 8.35 -18.04 -25.69
CA PRO A 64 7.16 -18.24 -26.52
C PRO A 64 6.18 -19.21 -25.85
N PRO A 65 4.85 -18.98 -25.95
CA PRO A 65 4.19 -18.05 -26.86
C PRO A 65 3.97 -16.61 -26.35
N ALA A 66 3.93 -16.35 -25.04
CA ALA A 66 3.61 -15.01 -24.52
C ALA A 66 4.27 -14.63 -23.19
N SER A 67 4.97 -15.56 -22.54
CA SER A 67 5.52 -15.36 -21.19
C SER A 67 6.88 -14.68 -21.22
N TRP A 68 7.10 -13.76 -20.28
CA TRP A 68 8.41 -13.17 -20.00
C TRP A 68 8.88 -13.66 -18.65
N VAL A 69 10.05 -14.31 -18.62
CA VAL A 69 10.59 -14.93 -17.40
C VAL A 69 11.89 -14.23 -17.03
N GLN A 70 12.04 -13.90 -15.75
CA GLN A 70 13.30 -13.38 -15.22
C GLN A 70 14.27 -14.56 -15.04
N CYS A 71 15.40 -14.50 -15.73
CA CYS A 71 16.47 -15.49 -15.61
C CYS A 71 17.78 -14.75 -15.41
N ALA A 72 18.60 -15.19 -14.46
CA ALA A 72 19.97 -14.69 -14.34
C ALA A 72 20.84 -15.24 -15.49
N LEU A 73 21.95 -14.56 -15.78
CA LEU A 73 22.94 -15.08 -16.73
C LEU A 73 23.50 -16.41 -16.21
N GLU A 74 23.72 -17.36 -17.12
CA GLU A 74 24.22 -18.72 -16.82
C GLU A 74 23.34 -19.51 -15.82
N SER A 75 22.09 -19.11 -15.60
CA SER A 75 21.18 -19.81 -14.68
C SER A 75 20.56 -21.07 -15.32
N ARG A 76 20.12 -22.00 -14.47
CA ARG A 76 19.43 -23.22 -14.88
C ARG A 76 18.13 -22.91 -15.65
N GLU A 77 17.43 -21.86 -15.27
CA GLU A 77 16.19 -21.40 -15.91
C GLU A 77 16.46 -20.90 -17.34
N LEU A 78 17.56 -20.16 -17.54
CA LEU A 78 17.99 -19.70 -18.86
C LEU A 78 18.38 -20.89 -19.76
N LEU A 79 19.08 -21.88 -19.20
CA LEU A 79 19.44 -23.11 -19.91
C LEU A 79 18.18 -23.87 -20.37
N ALA A 80 17.18 -23.98 -19.49
CA ALA A 80 15.90 -24.61 -19.82
C ALA A 80 15.16 -23.86 -20.93
N LEU A 81 15.20 -22.52 -20.94
CA LEU A 81 14.62 -21.69 -22.02
C LEU A 81 15.32 -21.94 -23.36
N CYS A 82 16.66 -21.99 -23.35
CA CYS A 82 17.48 -22.31 -24.51
C CYS A 82 17.12 -23.68 -25.09
N LEU A 83 17.11 -24.73 -24.25
CA LEU A 83 16.77 -26.09 -24.66
C LEU A 83 15.33 -26.20 -25.20
N LYS A 84 14.36 -25.48 -24.61
CA LYS A 84 12.97 -25.47 -25.10
C LYS A 84 12.86 -24.93 -26.53
N LYS A 85 13.66 -23.93 -26.91
CA LYS A 85 13.66 -23.40 -28.29
C LYS A 85 14.13 -24.41 -29.34
N ILE A 86 14.98 -25.36 -28.95
CA ILE A 86 15.54 -26.39 -29.85
C ILE A 86 14.93 -27.77 -29.56
N LYS A 87 13.83 -27.83 -28.81
CA LYS A 87 13.17 -29.10 -28.43
C LYS A 87 12.77 -29.95 -29.64
N ALA A 88 12.23 -29.31 -30.70
CA ALA A 88 11.79 -30.03 -31.90
C ALA A 88 12.96 -30.70 -32.64
N PRO A 89 14.06 -30.00 -32.99
CA PRO A 89 15.25 -30.64 -33.56
C PRO A 89 15.91 -31.69 -32.63
N LEU A 90 15.93 -31.43 -31.32
CA LEU A 90 16.54 -32.34 -30.35
C LEU A 90 15.72 -33.61 -30.11
N SER A 91 14.44 -33.67 -30.52
CA SER A 91 13.59 -34.85 -30.31
C SER A 91 14.10 -36.14 -30.96
N LYS A 92 14.92 -36.02 -32.01
CA LYS A 92 15.51 -37.15 -32.75
C LYS A 92 16.78 -37.71 -32.11
N VAL A 93 17.27 -37.08 -31.04
CA VAL A 93 18.56 -37.39 -30.43
C VAL A 93 18.43 -37.38 -28.92
N ARG A 94 19.13 -38.27 -28.22
CA ARG A 94 19.17 -38.25 -26.76
C ARG A 94 20.14 -37.18 -26.29
N LEU A 95 19.64 -36.18 -25.55
CA LEU A 95 20.49 -35.21 -24.86
C LEU A 95 21.08 -35.86 -23.60
N VAL A 96 22.41 -35.86 -23.47
CA VAL A 96 23.14 -36.41 -22.32
C VAL A 96 23.45 -35.31 -21.31
N ASP A 97 24.01 -34.22 -21.81
CA ASP A 97 24.50 -33.11 -21.00
C ASP A 97 24.37 -31.79 -21.77
N ALA A 98 24.17 -30.70 -21.03
CA ALA A 98 24.07 -29.34 -21.54
C ALA A 98 24.67 -28.38 -20.52
N GLY A 99 25.58 -27.52 -20.97
CA GLY A 99 26.22 -26.52 -20.12
C GLY A 99 26.52 -25.23 -20.89
N PHE A 100 26.60 -24.11 -20.17
CA PHE A 100 27.05 -22.86 -20.77
C PHE A 100 28.56 -22.89 -21.02
N VAL A 101 28.98 -22.26 -22.10
CA VAL A 101 30.37 -21.88 -22.34
C VAL A 101 30.43 -20.39 -22.09
N TRP A 102 31.33 -19.97 -21.20
CA TRP A 102 31.44 -18.57 -20.80
C TRP A 102 31.59 -17.67 -22.03
N THR A 103 30.80 -16.60 -22.02
CA THR A 103 30.82 -15.54 -23.03
C THR A 103 30.72 -14.21 -22.33
N GLU A 104 31.42 -13.20 -22.85
CA GLU A 104 31.39 -11.87 -22.28
C GLU A 104 29.95 -11.30 -22.22
N PRO A 105 29.49 -10.73 -21.09
CA PRO A 105 28.11 -10.26 -20.90
C PRO A 105 27.64 -9.25 -21.96
N HIS A 106 28.53 -8.41 -22.48
CA HIS A 106 28.21 -7.36 -23.46
C HIS A 106 28.14 -7.89 -24.90
N SER A 107 28.59 -9.12 -25.16
CA SER A 107 28.64 -9.70 -26.51
C SER A 107 27.26 -9.95 -27.12
N LYS A 108 26.18 -9.92 -26.30
CA LYS A 108 24.81 -10.31 -26.66
C LYS A 108 24.74 -11.71 -27.31
N ARG A 109 25.66 -12.59 -26.90
CA ARG A 109 25.71 -13.98 -27.34
C ARG A 109 25.79 -14.87 -26.11
N LEU A 110 25.11 -16.02 -26.17
CA LEU A 110 25.21 -17.07 -25.17
C LEU A 110 25.61 -18.34 -25.91
N LYS A 111 26.63 -19.04 -25.41
CA LYS A 111 27.07 -20.31 -26.00
C LYS A 111 26.65 -21.46 -25.11
N VAL A 112 25.97 -22.45 -25.68
CA VAL A 112 25.57 -23.66 -24.95
C VAL A 112 26.23 -24.86 -25.61
N LYS A 113 27.08 -25.55 -24.85
CA LYS A 113 27.68 -26.83 -25.23
C LYS A 113 26.65 -27.93 -24.98
N LEU A 114 26.30 -28.67 -26.03
CA LEU A 114 25.38 -29.80 -25.98
C LEU A 114 26.13 -31.09 -26.28
N THR A 115 25.87 -32.11 -25.45
CA THR A 115 26.36 -33.48 -25.66
C THR A 115 25.17 -34.35 -26.03
N ILE A 116 25.18 -34.87 -27.26
CA ILE A 116 24.07 -35.63 -27.83
C ILE A 116 24.49 -37.05 -28.19
N GLN A 117 23.55 -38.00 -28.08
CA GLN A 117 23.72 -39.42 -28.40
C GLN A 117 22.63 -39.88 -29.36
N LYS A 118 23.03 -40.52 -30.46
CA LYS A 118 22.10 -41.16 -31.40
C LYS A 118 22.61 -42.55 -31.78
N GLU A 119 21.67 -43.45 -31.98
CA GLU A 119 21.94 -44.75 -32.59
C GLU A 119 22.19 -44.56 -34.09
N VAL A 120 23.34 -45.07 -34.54
CA VAL A 120 23.82 -45.06 -35.92
C VAL A 120 23.78 -46.51 -36.44
N MET A 121 24.24 -46.74 -37.67
CA MET A 121 24.28 -48.03 -38.37
C MET A 121 24.49 -49.23 -37.43
N ASN A 122 23.59 -50.21 -37.55
CA ASN A 122 23.59 -51.49 -36.84
C ASN A 122 23.59 -51.40 -35.30
N GLY A 123 23.06 -50.31 -34.72
CA GLY A 123 22.95 -50.17 -33.26
C GLY A 123 24.17 -49.56 -32.59
N ALA A 124 25.16 -49.08 -33.35
CA ALA A 124 26.29 -48.36 -32.79
C ALA A 124 25.83 -46.99 -32.25
N ILE A 125 25.99 -46.76 -30.94
CA ILE A 125 25.67 -45.47 -30.31
C ILE A 125 26.85 -44.52 -30.50
N LEU A 126 26.62 -43.40 -31.18
CA LEU A 126 27.63 -42.36 -31.35
C LEU A 126 27.27 -41.16 -30.47
N GLN A 127 28.26 -40.66 -29.73
CA GLN A 127 28.16 -39.45 -28.92
C GLN A 127 28.94 -38.32 -29.59
N GLN A 128 28.30 -37.16 -29.74
CA GLN A 128 28.88 -35.97 -30.36
C GLN A 128 28.62 -34.74 -29.50
N VAL A 129 29.63 -33.87 -29.43
CA VAL A 129 29.56 -32.60 -28.72
C VAL A 129 29.62 -31.47 -29.73
N PHE A 130 28.71 -30.51 -29.61
CA PHE A 130 28.71 -29.30 -30.43
C PHE A 130 28.23 -28.11 -29.60
N VAL A 131 28.54 -26.90 -30.06
CA VAL A 131 28.13 -25.65 -29.41
C VAL A 131 27.02 -25.01 -30.24
N VAL A 132 25.98 -24.54 -29.56
CA VAL A 132 24.93 -23.71 -30.15
C VAL A 132 25.12 -22.27 -29.69
N ASP A 133 25.16 -21.37 -30.67
CA ASP A 133 25.28 -19.93 -30.46
C ASP A 133 23.88 -19.30 -30.40
N TYR A 134 23.49 -18.81 -29.23
CA TYR A 134 22.27 -18.03 -29.06
C TYR A 134 22.54 -16.54 -29.18
N VAL A 135 21.87 -15.87 -30.13
CA VAL A 135 21.95 -14.41 -30.32
C VAL A 135 20.84 -13.74 -29.50
N VAL A 136 21.22 -12.87 -28.58
CA VAL A 136 20.30 -12.13 -27.71
C VAL A 136 19.84 -10.86 -28.43
N GLN A 137 18.59 -10.86 -28.89
CA GLN A 137 17.94 -9.72 -29.52
C GLN A 137 17.23 -8.87 -28.45
N SER A 138 17.45 -7.56 -28.45
CA SER A 138 16.76 -6.66 -27.55
C SER A 138 15.32 -6.42 -28.03
N GLN A 139 14.34 -6.75 -27.21
CA GLN A 139 12.92 -6.53 -27.49
C GLN A 139 12.24 -6.07 -26.20
N MET A 140 11.48 -4.98 -26.25
CA MET A 140 10.70 -4.54 -25.10
C MET A 140 9.56 -5.50 -24.84
N CYS A 141 9.35 -5.88 -23.57
CA CYS A 141 8.16 -6.63 -23.19
C CYS A 141 6.93 -5.72 -23.26
N GLY A 142 5.76 -6.32 -23.46
CA GLY A 142 4.51 -5.55 -23.58
C GLY A 142 4.20 -4.70 -22.36
N ASP A 143 4.63 -5.13 -21.16
CA ASP A 143 4.43 -4.37 -19.92
C ASP A 143 5.33 -3.14 -19.85
N CYS A 144 6.62 -3.30 -20.14
CA CYS A 144 7.57 -2.19 -20.17
C CYS A 144 7.25 -1.18 -21.28
N HIS A 145 6.85 -1.64 -22.46
CA HIS A 145 6.37 -0.77 -23.53
C HIS A 145 5.14 0.05 -23.11
N ARG A 146 4.26 -0.53 -22.30
CA ARG A 146 3.09 0.18 -21.77
C ARG A 146 3.46 1.19 -20.69
N VAL A 147 4.40 0.86 -19.80
CA VAL A 147 4.89 1.78 -18.78
C VAL A 147 5.60 2.98 -19.43
N GLU A 148 6.43 2.76 -20.45
CA GLU A 148 7.08 3.85 -21.19
C GLU A 148 6.09 4.74 -21.95
N ALA A 149 4.91 4.24 -22.30
CA ALA A 149 3.88 5.04 -22.96
C ALA A 149 3.28 6.14 -22.05
N LYS A 150 3.82 6.35 -20.84
CA LYS A 150 3.53 7.37 -19.81
C LYS A 150 2.09 7.46 -19.28
N ASP A 151 1.08 7.00 -20.03
CA ASP A 151 -0.35 7.11 -19.69
C ASP A 151 -1.10 5.76 -19.63
N PHE A 152 -0.38 4.65 -19.38
CA PHE A 152 -1.02 3.35 -19.26
C PHE A 152 -1.52 3.09 -17.84
N TRP A 153 -2.76 3.50 -17.57
CA TRP A 153 -3.55 3.00 -16.45
C TRP A 153 -4.78 2.23 -16.97
N LYS A 154 -5.12 1.13 -16.31
CA LYS A 154 -6.35 0.36 -16.60
C LYS A 154 -7.45 0.62 -15.60
N ALA A 155 -7.09 0.93 -14.35
CA ALA A 155 -8.05 1.24 -13.31
C ALA A 155 -7.63 2.51 -12.58
N VAL A 156 -8.62 3.32 -12.19
CA VAL A 156 -8.42 4.50 -11.36
C VAL A 156 -9.41 4.47 -10.21
N ILE A 157 -8.93 4.82 -9.01
CA ILE A 157 -9.78 5.03 -7.83
C ILE A 157 -9.77 6.51 -7.52
N GLN A 158 -10.95 7.12 -7.51
CA GLN A 158 -11.14 8.54 -7.25
C GLN A 158 -11.72 8.67 -5.86
N VAL A 159 -10.89 8.98 -4.88
CA VAL A 159 -11.31 9.16 -3.49
C VAL A 159 -11.64 10.63 -3.29
N ARG A 160 -12.88 10.92 -2.91
CA ARG A 160 -13.38 12.27 -2.66
C ARG A 160 -14.07 12.35 -1.31
N GLN A 161 -13.93 13.48 -0.65
CA GLN A 161 -14.65 13.78 0.58
C GLN A 161 -15.14 15.23 0.50
N LYS A 162 -16.45 15.42 0.50
CA LYS A 162 -17.09 16.73 0.44
C LYS A 162 -17.04 17.44 1.79
N THR A 163 -15.84 17.74 2.24
CA THR A 163 -15.57 18.50 3.47
C THR A 163 -14.62 19.64 3.16
N LEU A 164 -14.59 20.63 4.05
CA LEU A 164 -13.78 21.84 3.87
C LEU A 164 -12.34 21.67 4.37
N HIS A 165 -12.01 20.57 5.06
CA HIS A 165 -10.68 20.33 5.61
C HIS A 165 -10.14 18.93 5.29
N LYS A 166 -8.83 18.78 5.13
CA LYS A 166 -8.16 17.57 4.64
C LYS A 166 -7.73 16.58 5.73
N LYS A 167 -8.09 16.79 7.01
CA LYS A 167 -7.65 15.95 8.15
C LYS A 167 -7.84 14.44 7.93
N THR A 168 -9.00 14.02 7.41
CA THR A 168 -9.28 12.60 7.14
C THR A 168 -8.34 12.04 6.06
N PHE A 169 -7.96 12.84 5.06
CA PHE A 169 -6.99 12.43 4.05
C PHE A 169 -5.58 12.28 4.62
N TYR A 170 -5.15 13.16 5.53
CA TYR A 170 -3.87 12.99 6.23
C TYR A 170 -3.85 11.70 7.06
N TYR A 171 -4.94 11.38 7.75
CA TYR A 171 -5.04 10.11 8.48
C TYR A 171 -5.04 8.89 7.54
N LEU A 172 -5.82 8.95 6.46
CA LEU A 172 -5.90 7.89 5.46
C LEU A 172 -4.55 7.62 4.80
N GLU A 173 -3.78 8.67 4.51
CA GLU A 173 -2.42 8.58 4.01
C GLU A 173 -1.51 7.78 4.92
N GLN A 174 -1.51 8.08 6.22
CA GLN A 174 -0.70 7.36 7.20
C GLN A 174 -1.08 5.88 7.28
N LEU A 175 -2.37 5.56 7.18
CA LEU A 175 -2.85 4.17 7.14
C LEU A 175 -2.39 3.46 5.87
N ILE A 176 -2.47 4.11 4.71
CA ILE A 176 -2.00 3.56 3.43
C ILE A 176 -0.49 3.28 3.46
N LEU A 177 0.29 4.16 4.09
CA LEU A 177 1.72 3.97 4.30
C LEU A 177 2.00 2.81 5.25
N LYS A 178 1.33 2.78 6.41
CA LYS A 178 1.50 1.74 7.43
C LYS A 178 1.22 0.33 6.90
N TYR A 179 0.16 0.17 6.12
CA TYR A 179 -0.22 -1.13 5.54
C TYR A 179 0.42 -1.41 4.18
N GLY A 180 1.26 -0.51 3.64
CA GLY A 180 1.95 -0.71 2.36
C GLY A 180 1.04 -0.80 1.14
N MET A 181 -0.19 -0.28 1.21
CA MET A 181 -1.21 -0.44 0.15
C MET A 181 -0.91 0.35 -1.13
N HIS A 182 -0.01 1.33 -1.06
CA HIS A 182 0.42 2.17 -2.18
C HIS A 182 1.43 1.48 -3.13
N GLN A 183 2.06 0.36 -2.74
CA GLN A 183 3.15 -0.27 -3.50
C GLN A 183 2.78 -0.67 -4.95
N ASN A 184 1.52 -1.01 -5.20
CA ASN A 184 1.04 -1.41 -6.53
C ASN A 184 0.44 -0.25 -7.34
N THR A 185 0.47 0.98 -6.80
CA THR A 185 0.01 2.17 -7.51
C THR A 185 1.05 2.59 -8.53
N LEU A 186 0.60 3.01 -9.72
CA LEU A 186 1.47 3.59 -10.73
C LEU A 186 1.77 5.06 -10.41
N ARG A 187 0.71 5.78 -10.02
CA ARG A 187 0.72 7.22 -9.81
C ARG A 187 -0.36 7.57 -8.80
N ILE A 188 -0.08 8.55 -7.96
CA ILE A 188 -1.05 9.17 -7.06
C ILE A 188 -1.08 10.65 -7.41
N LYS A 189 -2.25 11.13 -7.86
CA LYS A 189 -2.45 12.53 -8.23
C LYS A 189 -3.46 13.17 -7.29
N GLU A 190 -3.14 14.35 -6.77
CA GLU A 190 -4.11 15.16 -6.03
C GLU A 190 -4.97 15.92 -7.06
N ILE A 191 -6.29 15.74 -6.98
CA ILE A 191 -7.23 16.35 -7.92
C ILE A 191 -8.42 16.88 -7.13
N HIS A 192 -8.59 18.20 -7.12
CA HIS A 192 -9.64 18.91 -6.38
C HIS A 192 -9.58 18.58 -4.87
N ASP A 193 -10.70 18.15 -4.29
CA ASP A 193 -10.93 17.81 -2.88
C ASP A 193 -10.58 16.34 -2.55
N GLY A 194 -9.59 15.75 -3.23
CA GLY A 194 -9.16 14.39 -2.92
C GLY A 194 -8.04 13.82 -3.79
N LEU A 195 -7.97 12.49 -3.85
CA LEU A 195 -6.85 11.76 -4.42
C LEU A 195 -7.30 10.75 -5.48
N ASP A 196 -6.56 10.70 -6.60
CA ASP A 196 -6.72 9.70 -7.65
C ASP A 196 -5.55 8.70 -7.60
N PHE A 197 -5.86 7.43 -7.38
CA PHE A 197 -4.91 6.32 -7.41
C PHE A 197 -5.01 5.57 -8.73
N TYR A 198 -3.92 5.55 -9.50
CA TYR A 198 -3.86 4.88 -10.80
C TYR A 198 -3.24 3.49 -10.66
N TYR A 199 -3.87 2.49 -11.28
CA TYR A 199 -3.44 1.09 -11.27
C TYR A 199 -3.33 0.52 -12.69
N SER A 200 -2.33 -0.34 -12.90
CA SER A 200 -2.15 -1.12 -14.13
C SER A 200 -3.14 -2.28 -14.26
N SER A 201 -3.71 -2.72 -13.14
CA SER A 201 -4.57 -3.89 -13.03
C SER A 201 -5.86 -3.55 -12.26
N LYS A 202 -7.00 -4.06 -12.73
CA LYS A 202 -8.29 -3.85 -12.07
C LYS A 202 -8.37 -4.53 -10.71
N GLN A 203 -7.73 -5.69 -10.56
CA GLN A 203 -7.73 -6.47 -9.32
C GLN A 203 -7.03 -5.71 -8.18
N HIS A 204 -5.91 -5.04 -8.46
CA HIS A 204 -5.23 -4.21 -7.46
C HIS A 204 -6.08 -3.02 -7.03
N ALA A 205 -6.82 -2.41 -7.97
CA ALA A 205 -7.75 -1.34 -7.64
C ALA A 205 -8.92 -1.84 -6.75
N GLN A 206 -9.50 -3.01 -7.05
CA GLN A 206 -10.56 -3.59 -6.22
C GLN A 206 -10.08 -3.89 -4.79
N LYS A 207 -8.88 -4.47 -4.63
CA LYS A 207 -8.28 -4.70 -3.31
C LYS A 207 -8.12 -3.40 -2.51
N MET A 208 -7.76 -2.30 -3.18
CA MET A 208 -7.65 -0.99 -2.54
C MET A 208 -9.02 -0.43 -2.17
N VAL A 209 -10.06 -0.61 -2.98
CA VAL A 209 -11.44 -0.23 -2.62
C VAL A 209 -11.92 -1.01 -1.39
N GLU A 210 -11.69 -2.32 -1.33
CA GLU A 210 -12.01 -3.16 -0.16
C GLU A 210 -11.28 -2.70 1.10
N PHE A 211 -10.00 -2.33 0.97
CA PHE A 211 -9.22 -1.74 2.06
C PHE A 211 -9.83 -0.41 2.56
N LEU A 212 -10.23 0.48 1.65
CA LEU A 212 -10.88 1.75 2.02
C LEU A 212 -12.20 1.50 2.76
N GLN A 213 -13.02 0.56 2.30
CA GLN A 213 -14.28 0.20 2.98
C GLN A 213 -14.07 -0.38 4.38
N GLY A 214 -12.93 -1.04 4.62
CA GLY A 214 -12.58 -1.59 5.93
C GLY A 214 -12.14 -0.53 6.95
N ILE A 215 -11.71 0.65 6.50
CA ILE A 215 -11.05 1.65 7.36
C ILE A 215 -11.86 2.94 7.51
N VAL A 216 -12.55 3.39 6.46
CA VAL A 216 -13.35 4.61 6.45
C VAL A 216 -14.78 4.33 5.96
N PRO A 217 -15.82 4.95 6.55
CA PRO A 217 -17.17 4.87 6.02
C PRO A 217 -17.19 5.56 4.65
N CYS A 218 -17.35 4.76 3.61
CA CYS A 218 -17.45 5.25 2.26
C CYS A 218 -18.48 4.45 1.47
N ARG A 219 -19.04 5.09 0.42
CA ARG A 219 -19.73 4.39 -0.65
C ARG A 219 -18.87 4.44 -1.90
N TYR A 220 -19.00 3.45 -2.77
CA TYR A 220 -18.32 3.47 -4.05
C TYR A 220 -19.26 3.13 -5.21
N LYS A 221 -18.94 3.65 -6.38
CA LYS A 221 -19.57 3.30 -7.65
C LYS A 221 -18.48 2.90 -8.64
N ALA A 222 -18.68 1.78 -9.34
CA ALA A 222 -17.79 1.34 -10.39
C ALA A 222 -18.39 1.66 -11.77
N SER A 223 -17.58 2.18 -12.67
CA SER A 223 -17.91 2.39 -14.09
C SER A 223 -16.80 1.86 -14.99
N GLN A 224 -17.12 1.58 -16.24
CA GLN A 224 -16.17 1.09 -17.22
C GLN A 224 -16.33 1.86 -18.53
N ARG A 225 -15.21 2.24 -19.14
CA ARG A 225 -15.12 2.82 -20.47
C ARG A 225 -14.41 1.85 -21.40
N LEU A 226 -15.07 1.44 -22.47
CA LEU A 226 -14.44 0.62 -23.51
C LEU A 226 -13.39 1.46 -24.24
N ILE A 227 -12.18 0.92 -24.39
CA ILE A 227 -11.08 1.54 -25.15
C ILE A 227 -10.94 0.89 -26.51
N SER A 228 -10.85 -0.45 -26.52
CA SER A 228 -10.66 -1.23 -27.73
C SER A 228 -11.28 -2.61 -27.59
N GLN A 229 -11.71 -3.18 -28.70
CA GLN A 229 -12.23 -4.54 -28.80
C GLN A 229 -11.40 -5.29 -29.83
N ASP A 230 -10.90 -6.46 -29.47
CA ASP A 230 -10.33 -7.39 -30.44
C ASP A 230 -11.42 -8.34 -30.92
N ILE A 231 -11.84 -8.14 -32.17
CA ILE A 231 -12.88 -8.93 -32.84
C ILE A 231 -12.46 -10.38 -33.10
N HIS A 232 -11.16 -10.69 -33.12
CA HIS A 232 -10.66 -12.04 -33.40
C HIS A 232 -10.73 -12.93 -32.16
N SER A 233 -10.50 -12.34 -30.98
CA SER A 233 -10.50 -13.04 -29.70
C SER A 233 -11.73 -12.76 -28.83
N ASN A 234 -12.63 -11.87 -29.28
CA ASN A 234 -13.73 -11.33 -28.48
C ASN A 234 -13.27 -10.80 -27.11
N THR A 235 -12.05 -10.27 -27.03
CA THR A 235 -11.51 -9.65 -25.82
C THR A 235 -11.69 -8.14 -25.87
N TYR A 236 -11.94 -7.56 -24.70
CA TYR A 236 -12.23 -6.14 -24.55
C TYR A 236 -11.21 -5.51 -23.62
N ASN A 237 -10.75 -4.32 -23.99
CA ASN A 237 -9.90 -3.50 -23.16
C ASN A 237 -10.73 -2.37 -22.55
N TYR A 238 -10.98 -2.47 -21.24
CA TYR A 238 -11.74 -1.47 -20.49
C TYR A 238 -10.83 -0.66 -19.58
N LYS A 239 -11.08 0.65 -19.51
CA LYS A 239 -10.65 1.51 -18.40
C LYS A 239 -11.73 1.48 -17.32
N SER A 240 -11.39 1.00 -16.13
CA SER A 240 -12.31 0.94 -14.99
C SER A 240 -12.11 2.14 -14.08
N THR A 241 -13.19 2.77 -13.65
CA THR A 241 -13.17 3.88 -12.69
C THR A 241 -13.95 3.47 -11.45
N PHE A 242 -13.37 3.67 -10.28
CA PHE A 242 -14.02 3.48 -8.98
C PHE A 242 -14.13 4.83 -8.29
N SER A 243 -15.33 5.40 -8.27
CA SER A 243 -15.62 6.65 -7.56
C SER A 243 -15.95 6.31 -6.12
N VAL A 244 -15.06 6.65 -5.18
CA VAL A 244 -15.21 6.42 -3.74
C VAL A 244 -15.53 7.75 -3.06
N GLU A 245 -16.67 7.83 -2.39
CA GLU A 245 -17.12 9.00 -1.64
C GLU A 245 -17.09 8.67 -0.15
N ILE A 246 -16.19 9.35 0.58
CA ILE A 246 -16.08 9.28 2.04
C ILE A 246 -17.17 10.18 2.64
N VAL A 247 -17.71 9.79 3.80
CA VAL A 247 -18.70 10.62 4.51
C VAL A 247 -18.13 12.02 4.82
N PRO A 248 -18.94 13.09 4.68
CA PRO A 248 -18.54 14.47 4.94
C PRO A 248 -18.56 14.83 6.44
N ILE A 249 -18.35 13.85 7.33
CA ILE A 249 -18.31 14.04 8.78
C ILE A 249 -16.91 13.70 9.26
N CYS A 250 -16.33 14.61 10.03
CA CYS A 250 -15.00 14.45 10.58
C CYS A 250 -15.03 14.43 12.11
N LYS A 251 -13.90 14.07 12.74
CA LYS A 251 -13.69 14.26 14.17
C LYS A 251 -13.96 15.72 14.56
N ASP A 252 -14.50 15.93 15.76
CA ASP A 252 -14.79 17.25 16.36
C ASP A 252 -15.95 18.01 15.70
N ASN A 253 -16.70 17.38 14.79
CA ASN A 253 -17.87 17.98 14.15
C ASN A 253 -19.10 17.87 15.06
N VAL A 254 -19.88 18.95 15.15
CA VAL A 254 -21.24 18.91 15.72
C VAL A 254 -22.21 18.61 14.59
N VAL A 255 -23.13 17.67 14.83
CA VAL A 255 -24.10 17.18 13.84
C VAL A 255 -25.51 17.22 14.42
N CYS A 256 -26.51 17.43 13.55
CA CYS A 256 -27.92 17.25 13.90
C CYS A 256 -28.48 16.01 13.21
N LEU A 257 -28.87 15.02 13.99
CA LEU A 257 -29.50 13.79 13.52
C LEU A 257 -30.99 14.02 13.26
N SER A 258 -31.55 13.32 12.27
CA SER A 258 -33.00 13.30 12.11
C SER A 258 -33.70 12.71 13.34
N PRO A 259 -34.92 13.15 13.70
CA PRO A 259 -35.64 12.63 14.86
C PRO A 259 -35.79 11.11 14.86
N LYS A 260 -36.04 10.52 13.68
CA LYS A 260 -36.19 9.07 13.50
C LYS A 260 -34.87 8.33 13.76
N LEU A 261 -33.77 8.87 13.24
CA LEU A 261 -32.44 8.29 13.44
C LEU A 261 -32.03 8.38 14.91
N ALA A 262 -32.17 9.56 15.54
CA ALA A 262 -31.86 9.77 16.95
C ALA A 262 -32.67 8.84 17.88
N GLN A 263 -33.95 8.62 17.57
CA GLN A 263 -34.79 7.68 18.29
C GLN A 263 -34.30 6.23 18.14
N SER A 264 -33.97 5.81 16.91
CA SER A 264 -33.48 4.46 16.62
C SER A 264 -32.13 4.14 17.28
N LEU A 265 -31.32 5.16 17.54
CA LEU A 265 -30.00 5.05 18.18
C LEU A 265 -30.08 5.07 19.72
N GLY A 266 -31.23 4.71 20.30
CA GLY A 266 -31.41 4.64 21.76
C GLY A 266 -31.92 5.93 22.38
N ASN A 267 -32.85 6.61 21.70
CA ASN A 267 -33.44 7.87 22.16
C ASN A 267 -32.38 8.94 22.51
N MET A 268 -31.36 9.06 21.66
CA MET A 268 -30.35 10.10 21.79
C MET A 268 -30.94 11.48 21.52
N SER A 269 -30.29 12.53 22.01
CA SER A 269 -30.57 13.88 21.54
C SER A 269 -30.20 14.02 20.05
N GLN A 270 -30.79 15.00 19.38
CA GLN A 270 -30.51 15.22 17.95
C GLN A 270 -29.14 15.87 17.74
N ILE A 271 -28.65 16.67 18.69
CA ILE A 271 -27.36 17.36 18.58
C ILE A 271 -26.29 16.48 19.23
N CYS A 272 -25.41 15.95 18.40
CA CYS A 272 -24.33 15.06 18.82
C CYS A 272 -22.98 15.58 18.33
N ILE A 273 -21.90 15.14 18.99
CA ILE A 273 -20.53 15.42 18.60
C ILE A 273 -19.91 14.17 18.00
N CYS A 274 -19.23 14.28 16.86
CA CYS A 274 -18.44 13.18 16.31
C CYS A 274 -17.08 13.10 17.01
N ILE A 275 -16.89 12.07 17.85
CA ILE A 275 -15.66 11.87 18.60
C ILE A 275 -14.57 11.18 17.77
N ARG A 276 -14.98 10.30 16.84
CA ARG A 276 -14.06 9.46 16.08
C ARG A 276 -14.72 8.98 14.80
N VAL A 277 -13.92 8.85 13.75
CA VAL A 277 -14.31 8.20 12.49
C VAL A 277 -13.40 7.00 12.28
N THR A 278 -13.95 5.79 12.33
CA THR A 278 -13.26 4.54 11.93
C THR A 278 -13.92 4.00 10.67
N SER A 279 -14.25 2.71 10.57
CA SER A 279 -15.18 2.18 9.55
C SER A 279 -16.64 2.64 9.76
N ALA A 280 -16.94 3.14 10.96
CA ALA A 280 -18.20 3.76 11.35
C ALA A 280 -17.95 5.15 11.96
N ILE A 281 -18.98 6.00 11.96
CA ILE A 281 -18.99 7.30 12.60
C ILE A 281 -19.39 7.11 14.07
N HIS A 282 -18.53 7.49 15.01
CA HIS A 282 -18.79 7.40 16.45
C HIS A 282 -19.28 8.75 16.94
N LEU A 283 -20.48 8.79 17.49
CA LEU A 283 -21.13 9.98 18.03
C LEU A 283 -21.22 9.91 19.55
N ILE A 284 -21.19 11.07 20.20
CA ILE A 284 -21.50 11.23 21.63
C ILE A 284 -22.52 12.35 21.82
N ASP A 285 -23.48 12.12 22.72
CA ASP A 285 -24.34 13.16 23.25
C ASP A 285 -23.63 13.89 24.40
N PRO A 286 -23.34 15.21 24.30
CA PRO A 286 -22.64 15.95 25.34
C PRO A 286 -23.45 16.07 26.65
N ASN A 287 -24.78 15.97 26.60
CA ASN A 287 -25.65 16.13 27.77
C ASN A 287 -25.85 14.83 28.56
N THR A 288 -25.83 13.68 27.88
CA THR A 288 -26.17 12.37 28.47
C THR A 288 -25.05 11.34 28.39
N LEU A 289 -23.94 11.63 27.72
CA LEU A 289 -22.84 10.71 27.43
C LEU A 289 -23.25 9.44 26.66
N GLN A 290 -24.45 9.41 26.07
CA GLN A 290 -24.83 8.32 25.19
C GLN A 290 -23.93 8.30 23.96
N VAL A 291 -23.55 7.10 23.53
CA VAL A 291 -22.74 6.89 22.34
C VAL A 291 -23.50 6.07 21.31
N ALA A 292 -23.29 6.40 20.04
CA ALA A 292 -23.83 5.64 18.93
C ALA A 292 -22.82 5.52 17.79
N ASP A 293 -22.87 4.37 17.13
CA ASP A 293 -22.05 4.06 15.97
C ASP A 293 -22.96 4.01 14.73
N ILE A 294 -22.62 4.80 13.71
CA ILE A 294 -23.36 4.87 12.45
C ILE A 294 -22.46 4.34 11.33
N ASP A 295 -22.88 3.25 10.70
CA ASP A 295 -22.17 2.68 9.56
C ASP A 295 -22.42 3.51 8.27
N GLY A 296 -21.59 3.29 7.26
CA GLY A 296 -21.70 4.01 5.99
C GLY A 296 -23.07 3.86 5.32
N ASN A 297 -23.69 2.67 5.38
CA ASN A 297 -24.98 2.41 4.75
C ASN A 297 -26.13 3.18 5.42
N THR A 298 -26.15 3.22 6.76
CA THR A 298 -27.14 3.99 7.52
C THR A 298 -26.97 5.48 7.26
N PHE A 299 -25.74 5.98 7.23
CA PHE A 299 -25.45 7.38 6.89
C PHE A 299 -26.01 7.76 5.50
N TRP A 300 -25.76 6.96 4.46
CA TRP A 300 -26.23 7.28 3.12
C TRP A 300 -27.75 7.14 2.94
N SER A 301 -28.42 6.40 3.84
CA SER A 301 -29.88 6.29 3.88
C SER A 301 -30.54 7.45 4.63
N HIS A 302 -29.86 7.98 5.66
CA HIS A 302 -30.31 9.11 6.48
C HIS A 302 -29.18 10.14 6.62
N PRO A 303 -28.86 10.89 5.55
CA PRO A 303 -27.72 11.79 5.54
C PRO A 303 -27.92 12.95 6.51
N PHE A 304 -26.83 13.36 7.15
CA PHE A 304 -26.75 14.57 7.97
C PHE A 304 -25.41 15.26 7.69
N ASN A 305 -25.37 16.57 7.91
CA ASN A 305 -24.18 17.39 7.69
C ASN A 305 -23.63 17.90 9.03
N SER A 306 -22.40 18.42 9.01
CA SER A 306 -21.90 19.18 10.15
C SER A 306 -22.60 20.54 10.22
N LEU A 307 -22.98 20.95 11.44
CA LEU A 307 -23.68 22.20 11.69
C LEU A 307 -22.77 23.43 11.55
N CYS A 308 -21.52 23.31 11.99
CA CYS A 308 -20.58 24.42 12.08
C CYS A 308 -19.27 24.05 11.40
N HIS A 309 -18.61 25.05 10.83
CA HIS A 309 -17.30 24.87 10.24
C HIS A 309 -16.22 24.85 11.33
N PRO A 310 -15.20 23.98 11.29
CA PRO A 310 -14.15 23.94 12.33
C PRO A 310 -13.40 25.26 12.54
N LYS A 311 -13.34 26.16 11.54
CA LYS A 311 -12.78 27.52 11.72
C LYS A 311 -13.64 28.45 12.60
N GLN A 312 -14.89 28.08 12.89
CA GLN A 312 -15.79 28.79 13.81
C GLN A 312 -15.65 28.30 15.26
N LEU A 313 -14.68 27.43 15.55
CA LEU A 313 -14.35 27.09 16.94
C LEU A 313 -13.79 28.33 17.66
N GLU A 314 -14.46 28.71 18.75
CA GLU A 314 -14.05 29.82 19.60
C GLU A 314 -13.44 29.31 20.91
N GLU A 315 -12.53 30.10 21.48
CA GLU A 315 -11.91 29.80 22.76
C GLU A 315 -12.73 30.37 23.92
N PHE A 316 -13.08 29.50 24.85
CA PHE A 316 -13.72 29.82 26.11
C PHE A 316 -12.77 29.51 27.27
N ILE A 317 -12.89 30.26 28.35
CA ILE A 317 -12.26 29.95 29.63
C ILE A 317 -13.28 29.25 30.54
N VAL A 318 -12.84 28.22 31.25
CA VAL A 318 -13.65 27.54 32.26
C VAL A 318 -13.62 28.34 33.56
N ILE A 319 -14.76 28.80 34.04
CA ILE A 319 -14.88 29.52 35.31
C ILE A 319 -15.11 28.53 36.46
N GLU A 320 -16.07 27.64 36.28
CA GLU A 320 -16.43 26.62 37.27
C GLU A 320 -16.65 25.28 36.56
N CYS A 321 -16.21 24.19 37.19
CA CYS A 321 -16.40 22.84 36.70
C CYS A 321 -16.88 21.94 37.83
N SER A 322 -17.97 21.21 37.58
CA SER A 322 -18.54 20.24 38.50
C SER A 322 -18.82 18.92 37.78
N THR A 323 -18.47 17.79 38.40
CA THR A 323 -18.74 16.46 37.82
C THR A 323 -20.10 15.94 38.24
N VAL A 324 -20.93 15.54 37.30
CA VAL A 324 -22.25 14.96 37.57
C VAL A 324 -22.10 13.46 37.86
N ARG A 325 -22.38 13.04 39.11
CA ARG A 325 -22.26 11.62 39.53
C ARG A 325 -23.51 10.80 39.25
N ASP A 326 -24.70 11.40 39.40
CA ASP A 326 -25.99 10.70 39.32
C ASP A 326 -26.74 11.04 38.03
N LEU A 327 -26.32 10.44 36.92
CA LEU A 327 -27.04 10.58 35.66
C LEU A 327 -28.36 9.80 35.70
N LYS A 328 -29.48 10.52 35.82
CA LYS A 328 -30.82 9.92 35.64
C LYS A 328 -30.94 9.41 34.21
N ARG A 329 -31.05 8.09 34.05
CA ARG A 329 -31.23 7.46 32.76
C ARG A 329 -32.68 7.64 32.31
N SER A 330 -32.88 8.32 31.18
CA SER A 330 -34.17 8.34 30.50
C SER A 330 -34.54 6.93 30.04
N ALA A 331 -35.84 6.62 30.07
CA ALA A 331 -36.32 5.34 29.54
C ALA A 331 -35.94 5.20 28.05
N GLY A 332 -35.31 4.08 27.69
CA GLY A 332 -34.85 3.80 26.33
C GLY A 332 -33.48 4.38 25.97
N ALA A 333 -32.77 4.99 26.92
CA ALA A 333 -31.39 5.44 26.74
C ALA A 333 -30.46 4.31 26.27
N GLY A 334 -29.62 4.61 25.29
CA GLY A 334 -28.62 3.70 24.74
C GLY A 334 -27.39 3.47 25.62
N VAL A 335 -26.30 3.07 24.96
CA VAL A 335 -25.00 2.80 25.60
C VAL A 335 -24.37 4.12 26.06
N ILE A 336 -23.76 4.13 27.25
CA ILE A 336 -23.06 5.30 27.80
C ILE A 336 -21.54 5.11 27.65
N SER A 337 -20.83 6.19 27.32
CA SER A 337 -19.37 6.17 27.24
C SER A 337 -18.72 5.90 28.60
N LYS A 338 -17.74 4.98 28.63
CA LYS A 338 -16.91 4.72 29.83
C LYS A 338 -15.63 5.56 29.88
N LYS A 339 -15.27 6.22 28.79
CA LYS A 339 -14.05 7.05 28.67
C LYS A 339 -14.29 8.47 29.20
N HIS A 340 -15.51 8.97 29.03
CA HIS A 340 -15.88 10.35 29.32
C HIS A 340 -16.58 10.46 30.66
N THR A 341 -16.51 11.64 31.27
CA THR A 341 -17.22 11.98 32.52
C THR A 341 -18.04 13.22 32.25
N LEU A 342 -19.29 13.22 32.71
CA LEU A 342 -20.22 14.31 32.46
C LEU A 342 -19.85 15.45 33.40
N GLY A 343 -19.49 16.59 32.81
CA GLY A 343 -19.21 17.83 33.52
C GLY A 343 -20.31 18.84 33.28
N GLU A 344 -20.75 19.51 34.34
CA GLU A 344 -21.50 20.77 34.28
C GLU A 344 -20.51 21.90 34.48
N VAL A 345 -20.39 22.77 33.48
CA VAL A 345 -19.37 23.82 33.45
C VAL A 345 -20.00 25.18 33.16
N TRP A 346 -19.46 26.18 33.85
CA TRP A 346 -19.68 27.60 33.55
C TRP A 346 -18.47 28.10 32.76
N ILE A 347 -18.74 28.67 31.59
CA ILE A 347 -17.71 29.13 30.67
C ILE A 347 -17.98 30.56 30.25
N GLN A 348 -16.92 31.24 29.84
CA GLN A 348 -16.99 32.58 29.29
C GLN A 348 -16.08 32.69 28.08
N LYS A 349 -16.53 33.43 27.05
CA LYS A 349 -15.72 33.64 25.85
C LYS A 349 -14.47 34.45 26.17
N THR A 350 -13.32 34.01 25.68
CA THR A 350 -12.05 34.70 25.91
C THR A 350 -12.02 36.10 25.26
N SER A 351 -12.74 36.27 24.14
CA SER A 351 -12.93 37.56 23.47
C SER A 351 -13.82 38.56 24.25
N GLU A 352 -14.66 38.07 25.16
CA GLU A 352 -15.64 38.86 25.91
C GLU A 352 -15.38 38.80 27.43
N MET A 353 -14.10 38.65 27.83
CA MET A 353 -13.66 38.64 29.24
C MET A 353 -14.10 39.87 30.04
N ASN A 354 -14.29 41.01 29.37
CA ASN A 354 -14.73 42.26 30.00
C ASN A 354 -16.23 42.31 30.29
N THR A 355 -17.00 41.29 29.93
CA THR A 355 -18.46 41.24 30.13
C THR A 355 -18.84 40.15 31.13
N ASP A 356 -19.88 40.33 31.93
CA ASP A 356 -20.37 39.29 32.86
C ASP A 356 -21.18 38.17 32.17
N LYS A 357 -21.05 38.02 30.84
CA LYS A 357 -21.79 37.01 30.07
C LYS A 357 -21.15 35.64 30.23
N GLN A 358 -21.77 34.80 31.06
CA GLN A 358 -21.39 33.41 31.23
C GLN A 358 -22.40 32.48 30.56
N TYR A 359 -21.92 31.37 30.02
CA TYR A 359 -22.74 30.31 29.44
C TYR A 359 -22.64 29.07 30.31
N PHE A 360 -23.79 28.46 30.59
CA PHE A 360 -23.85 27.15 31.21
C PHE A 360 -23.88 26.08 30.13
N CYS A 361 -23.04 25.06 30.22
CA CYS A 361 -23.14 23.90 29.35
C CYS A 361 -22.80 22.60 30.06
N ARG A 362 -23.37 21.51 29.55
CA ARG A 362 -22.96 20.14 29.90
C ARG A 362 -21.99 19.63 28.85
N THR A 363 -20.94 18.97 29.31
CA THR A 363 -19.85 18.51 28.45
C THR A 363 -19.41 17.10 28.78
N HIS A 364 -18.94 16.40 27.75
CA HIS A 364 -18.30 15.09 27.85
C HIS A 364 -16.85 15.18 28.36
N LEU A 365 -16.28 16.39 28.42
CA LEU A 365 -14.90 16.65 28.82
C LEU A 365 -14.72 16.78 30.34
N GLY A 366 -15.70 16.44 31.18
CA GLY A 366 -15.69 16.74 32.61
C GLY A 366 -14.52 16.16 33.42
N HIS A 367 -13.80 15.17 32.89
CA HIS A 367 -12.59 14.61 33.50
C HIS A 367 -11.29 15.34 33.13
N LEU A 368 -11.32 16.20 32.09
CA LEU A 368 -10.15 16.91 31.57
C LEU A 368 -10.11 18.39 31.98
N LEU A 369 -11.26 18.94 32.40
CA LEU A 369 -11.43 20.37 32.65
C LEU A 369 -11.24 20.71 34.13
N ASN A 370 -10.43 21.74 34.38
CA ASN A 370 -10.31 22.45 35.64
C ASN A 370 -10.67 23.93 35.44
N PRO A 371 -11.11 24.64 36.50
CA PRO A 371 -11.24 26.09 36.47
C PRO A 371 -9.94 26.78 36.00
N GLY A 372 -10.07 27.72 35.07
CA GLY A 372 -8.96 28.45 34.43
C GLY A 372 -8.44 27.83 33.13
N ASP A 373 -8.86 26.61 32.77
CA ASP A 373 -8.47 25.98 31.51
C ASP A 373 -9.12 26.69 30.29
N LEU A 374 -8.40 26.73 29.18
CA LEU A 374 -8.93 27.13 27.88
C LEU A 374 -9.54 25.95 27.14
N VAL A 375 -10.73 26.13 26.57
CA VAL A 375 -11.47 25.11 25.82
C VAL A 375 -11.99 25.68 24.51
N LEU A 376 -12.02 24.85 23.47
CA LEU A 376 -12.59 25.17 22.18
C LEU A 376 -14.02 24.63 22.10
N GLY A 377 -14.93 25.47 21.66
CA GLY A 377 -16.34 25.12 21.49
C GLY A 377 -17.00 25.89 20.36
N PHE A 378 -18.20 25.43 19.99
CA PHE A 378 -19.08 26.16 19.09
C PHE A 378 -20.11 26.93 19.89
N ASP A 379 -20.22 28.22 19.63
CA ASP A 379 -21.31 29.05 20.11
C ASP A 379 -22.51 28.93 19.17
N LEU A 380 -23.43 28.02 19.49
CA LEU A 380 -24.62 27.79 18.70
C LEU A 380 -25.65 28.91 18.86
N ALA A 381 -25.61 29.68 19.96
CA ALA A 381 -26.55 30.78 20.19
C ALA A 381 -26.37 31.92 19.18
N ASN A 382 -25.13 32.19 18.75
CA ASN A 382 -24.82 33.21 17.75
C ASN A 382 -24.59 32.63 16.33
N CYS A 383 -24.59 31.31 16.16
CA CYS A 383 -24.43 30.69 14.84
C CYS A 383 -25.75 30.73 14.04
N ASN A 384 -25.71 31.30 12.84
CA ASN A 384 -26.81 31.21 11.89
C ASN A 384 -26.81 29.85 11.18
N LEU A 385 -27.48 28.86 11.79
CA LEU A 385 -27.56 27.50 11.29
C LEU A 385 -28.67 27.37 10.24
N ASN A 386 -28.30 27.02 9.01
CA ASN A 386 -29.27 26.66 7.96
C ASN A 386 -29.34 25.14 7.80
N ASP A 387 -29.93 24.46 8.78
CA ASP A 387 -30.12 23.00 8.76
C ASP A 387 -31.61 22.63 8.94
N GLU A 388 -32.08 21.68 8.13
CA GLU A 388 -33.50 21.30 8.11
C GLU A 388 -34.00 20.70 9.43
N TYR A 389 -33.14 20.02 10.18
CA TYR A 389 -33.50 19.35 11.42
C TYR A 389 -33.45 20.31 12.59
N VAL A 390 -32.43 21.19 12.64
CA VAL A 390 -32.33 22.26 13.64
C VAL A 390 -33.52 23.21 13.52
N ASN A 391 -33.91 23.60 12.31
CA ASN A 391 -35.06 24.48 12.08
C ASN A 391 -36.41 23.90 12.54
N LYS A 392 -36.53 22.57 12.63
CA LYS A 392 -37.75 21.87 13.10
C LYS A 392 -37.71 21.53 14.59
N MET A 393 -36.58 21.76 15.25
CA MET A 393 -36.35 21.41 16.66
C MET A 393 -36.84 22.54 17.57
N ASN A 394 -37.33 22.17 18.76
CA ASN A 394 -37.67 23.16 19.77
C ASN A 394 -36.40 23.89 20.23
N SER A 395 -36.43 25.22 20.30
CA SER A 395 -35.29 26.05 20.69
C SER A 395 -34.71 25.66 22.05
N ASP A 396 -35.56 25.26 23.01
CA ASP A 396 -35.13 24.83 24.36
C ASP A 396 -34.22 23.59 24.38
N ARG A 397 -34.17 22.82 23.29
CA ARG A 397 -33.33 21.63 23.19
C ARG A 397 -31.99 21.90 22.53
N VAL A 398 -31.80 23.08 21.95
CA VAL A 398 -30.54 23.49 21.32
C VAL A 398 -29.65 24.07 22.43
N PRO A 399 -28.47 23.48 22.72
CA PRO A 399 -27.56 24.05 23.70
C PRO A 399 -26.95 25.34 23.17
N ASP A 400 -26.76 26.34 24.04
CA ASP A 400 -26.15 27.62 23.64
C ASP A 400 -24.70 27.43 23.19
N VAL A 401 -23.93 26.61 23.92
CA VAL A 401 -22.52 26.31 23.63
C VAL A 401 -22.26 24.81 23.70
N VAL A 402 -21.50 24.30 22.73
CA VAL A 402 -21.03 22.91 22.69
C VAL A 402 -19.51 22.88 22.75
N LEU A 403 -18.97 22.38 23.87
CA LEU A 403 -17.53 22.20 24.04
C LEU A 403 -17.03 20.95 23.32
N ILE A 404 -15.90 21.07 22.62
CA ILE A 404 -15.37 20.04 21.73
C ILE A 404 -14.04 19.49 22.24
N LYS A 405 -13.06 20.36 22.50
CA LYS A 405 -11.73 19.95 22.98
C LYS A 405 -11.09 20.99 23.89
N LYS A 406 -10.14 20.56 24.72
CA LYS A 406 -9.32 21.46 25.52
C LYS A 406 -8.27 22.14 24.62
N SER A 407 -8.08 23.45 24.76
CA SER A 407 -7.06 24.21 24.02
C SER A 407 -5.73 24.16 24.79
N TYR A 408 -4.63 24.04 24.05
CA TYR A 408 -3.27 24.04 24.60
C TYR A 408 -2.41 25.00 23.76
N ASP A 409 -1.37 25.58 24.36
CA ASP A 409 -0.48 26.52 23.67
C ASP A 409 0.23 25.86 22.48
N ARG A 410 -0.16 26.27 21.26
CA ARG A 410 0.37 25.75 19.98
C ARG A 410 1.88 25.95 19.85
N THR A 411 2.41 27.08 20.33
CA THR A 411 3.83 27.42 20.15
C THR A 411 4.73 26.51 20.97
N LYS A 412 4.33 26.21 22.21
CA LYS A 412 5.03 25.25 23.08
C LYS A 412 4.97 23.84 22.51
N ARG A 413 3.81 23.41 22.00
CA ARG A 413 3.65 22.08 21.38
C ARG A 413 4.56 21.88 20.18
N GLN A 414 4.63 22.86 19.29
CA GLN A 414 5.48 22.79 18.10
C GLN A 414 6.96 22.71 18.45
N ARG A 415 7.44 23.48 19.43
CA ARG A 415 8.85 23.42 19.89
C ARG A 415 9.22 22.07 20.50
N ARG A 416 8.27 21.42 21.17
CA ARG A 416 8.45 20.11 21.82
C ARG A 416 8.34 18.93 20.84
N ARG A 417 7.87 19.15 19.62
CA ARG A 417 7.61 18.08 18.65
C ARG A 417 8.92 17.56 18.05
N ASN A 418 9.44 16.49 18.63
CA ASN A 418 10.65 15.79 18.20
C ASN A 418 10.37 14.58 17.27
N TRP A 419 9.24 14.59 16.57
CA TRP A 419 8.79 13.50 15.71
C TRP A 419 8.19 14.03 14.42
N LYS A 420 8.22 13.19 13.38
CA LYS A 420 7.72 13.46 12.04
C LYS A 420 6.95 12.27 11.47
N LEU A 421 6.15 12.53 10.45
CA LEU A 421 5.44 11.51 9.68
C LEU A 421 6.05 11.39 8.29
N LYS A 422 5.89 10.22 7.67
CA LYS A 422 6.20 10.03 6.25
C LYS A 422 5.02 10.51 5.40
N GLU A 423 5.31 11.06 4.24
CA GLU A 423 4.31 11.47 3.25
C GLU A 423 4.37 10.53 2.03
N LEU A 424 3.23 10.31 1.38
CA LEU A 424 3.17 9.64 0.09
C LEU A 424 3.74 10.57 -0.98
N ALA A 425 4.55 10.03 -1.88
CA ALA A 425 4.94 10.74 -3.10
C ALA A 425 3.70 10.98 -3.97
N ARG A 426 3.26 12.24 -4.06
CA ARG A 426 2.10 12.68 -4.83
C ARG A 426 2.52 13.79 -5.78
N ASP A 427 1.91 13.78 -6.96
CA ASP A 427 2.01 14.92 -7.88
C ASP A 427 1.07 16.02 -7.39
N ARG A 428 1.62 17.01 -6.69
CA ARG A 428 0.92 18.22 -6.25
C ARG A 428 1.05 19.29 -7.33
N GLU A 429 -0.08 19.85 -7.76
CA GLU A 429 -0.07 20.94 -8.75
C GLU A 429 0.11 22.33 -8.13
N ASN A 430 -0.12 22.52 -6.81
CA ASN A 430 0.20 23.73 -6.02
C ASN A 430 0.17 23.42 -4.50
N MET A 431 0.94 24.13 -3.66
CA MET A 431 0.80 24.09 -2.19
C MET A 431 0.08 25.35 -1.69
N ASP A 432 -1.07 25.19 -1.05
CA ASP A 432 -1.83 26.29 -0.45
C ASP A 432 -1.46 26.47 1.04
N THR A 433 -1.36 27.70 1.53
CA THR A 433 -1.06 28.01 2.94
C THR A 433 -2.06 27.42 3.94
N ASP A 434 -3.31 27.16 3.52
CA ASP A 434 -4.33 26.54 4.37
C ASP A 434 -4.02 25.05 4.64
N ASP A 435 -3.29 24.38 3.73
CA ASP A 435 -2.92 22.97 3.89
C ASP A 435 -1.95 22.77 5.06
N GLU A 436 -1.00 23.70 5.26
CA GLU A 436 -0.05 23.66 6.38
C GLU A 436 -0.76 23.78 7.73
N ARG A 437 -1.71 24.72 7.87
CA ARG A 437 -2.50 24.88 9.11
C ARG A 437 -3.31 23.62 9.42
N GLN A 438 -3.99 23.07 8.41
CA GLN A 438 -4.79 21.85 8.56
C GLN A 438 -3.91 20.64 8.91
N TYR A 439 -2.69 20.58 8.38
CA TYR A 439 -1.73 19.54 8.73
C TYR A 439 -1.26 19.68 10.18
N GLN A 440 -0.95 20.90 10.63
CA GLN A 440 -0.62 21.15 12.04
C GLN A 440 -1.75 20.73 12.98
N ASP A 441 -3.00 21.07 12.65
CA ASP A 441 -4.15 20.66 13.45
C ASP A 441 -4.33 19.12 13.47
N PHE A 442 -3.90 18.40 12.44
CA PHE A 442 -3.88 16.93 12.41
C PHE A 442 -2.76 16.35 13.28
N LEU A 443 -1.58 16.96 13.30
CA LEU A 443 -0.49 16.55 14.19
C LEU A 443 -0.88 16.75 15.65
N GLU A 444 -1.60 17.84 15.96
CA GLU A 444 -2.16 18.09 17.28
C GLU A 444 -3.18 17.01 17.70
N ASP A 445 -4.04 16.56 16.78
CA ASP A 445 -4.97 15.46 17.05
C ASP A 445 -4.25 14.14 17.38
N LEU A 446 -3.11 13.85 16.74
CA LEU A 446 -2.30 12.66 17.04
C LEU A 446 -1.63 12.72 18.42
N GLU A 447 -1.24 13.91 18.88
CA GLU A 447 -0.70 14.09 20.23
C GLU A 447 -1.77 13.82 21.29
N GLU A 448 -3.01 14.26 21.04
CA GLU A 448 -4.14 14.18 21.97
C GLU A 448 -4.84 12.81 22.00
N ASP A 449 -5.03 12.15 20.85
CA ASP A 449 -5.80 10.91 20.76
C ASP A 449 -4.93 9.66 20.54
N GLU A 450 -4.65 8.96 21.64
CA GLU A 450 -3.94 7.68 21.64
C GLU A 450 -4.56 6.63 20.71
N ALA A 451 -5.89 6.65 20.51
CA ALA A 451 -6.57 5.63 19.69
C ALA A 451 -6.28 5.81 18.19
N ILE A 452 -6.19 7.05 17.73
CA ILE A 452 -5.79 7.39 16.36
C ILE A 452 -4.29 7.12 16.20
N ARG A 453 -3.49 7.54 17.19
CA ARG A 453 -2.04 7.39 17.22
C ARG A 453 -1.56 5.95 17.07
N LYS A 454 -2.22 4.98 17.71
CA LYS A 454 -1.91 3.53 17.61
C LYS A 454 -1.85 3.02 16.16
N HIS A 455 -2.59 3.65 15.25
CA HIS A 455 -2.68 3.23 13.85
C HIS A 455 -1.74 4.01 12.92
N VAL A 456 -0.89 4.89 13.45
CA VAL A 456 0.07 5.68 12.68
C VAL A 456 1.49 5.29 13.07
N ASN A 457 2.38 5.21 12.08
CA ASN A 457 3.81 5.01 12.36
C ASN A 457 4.46 6.39 12.54
N ILE A 458 4.98 6.64 13.74
CA ILE A 458 5.60 7.91 14.10
C ILE A 458 7.11 7.73 14.08
N TYR A 459 7.82 8.65 13.43
CA TYR A 459 9.27 8.57 13.30
C TYR A 459 9.93 9.65 14.14
N ARG A 460 11.03 9.34 14.80
CA ARG A 460 11.82 10.34 15.53
C ARG A 460 12.44 11.33 14.55
N ASP A 461 12.35 12.62 14.85
CA ASP A 461 13.10 13.66 14.15
C ASP A 461 14.46 13.84 14.83
N ALA A 462 15.53 13.47 14.11
CA ALA A 462 16.89 13.56 14.63
C ALA A 462 17.43 15.00 14.67
N THR A 463 16.74 15.96 14.04
CA THR A 463 17.20 17.36 13.98
C THR A 463 16.91 18.16 15.24
N ILE A 464 15.98 17.71 16.07
CA ILE A 464 15.52 18.42 17.27
C ILE A 464 16.10 17.75 18.52
N PRO A 465 16.96 18.44 19.30
CA PRO A 465 17.47 17.91 20.56
C PRO A 465 16.33 17.58 21.51
N VAL A 466 16.44 16.47 22.25
CA VAL A 466 15.49 16.14 23.31
C VAL A 466 15.81 17.04 24.51
N GLU A 467 15.17 18.20 24.57
CA GLU A 467 15.26 19.06 25.76
C GLU A 467 14.41 18.48 26.89
N SER A 468 14.99 18.37 28.08
CA SER A 468 14.31 18.01 29.32
C SER A 468 13.49 19.20 29.80
N ASP A 469 12.37 19.46 29.13
CA ASP A 469 11.51 20.60 29.41
C ASP A 469 10.74 20.36 30.72
N THR A 470 11.17 21.04 31.79
CA THR A 470 10.64 20.94 33.17
C THR A 470 9.27 21.62 33.36
N ASP A 471 8.77 22.32 32.34
CA ASP A 471 7.48 23.03 32.41
C ASP A 471 6.34 22.13 31.90
N ASP A 472 5.92 21.21 32.77
CA ASP A 472 4.87 20.23 32.49
C ASP A 472 3.46 20.81 32.70
N GLU A 473 2.98 21.64 31.75
CA GLU A 473 1.62 22.20 31.73
C GLU A 473 0.51 21.15 31.42
N GLY A 474 0.77 19.86 31.61
CA GLY A 474 -0.21 18.79 31.40
C GLY A 474 -0.67 18.58 29.95
N ALA A 475 -0.03 19.23 28.97
CA ALA A 475 -0.32 19.02 27.55
C ALA A 475 0.09 17.61 27.12
N PRO A 476 -0.77 16.86 26.41
CA PRO A 476 -0.48 15.49 26.01
C PRO A 476 0.71 15.44 25.05
N ARG A 477 1.60 14.46 25.25
CA ARG A 477 2.78 14.23 24.39
C ARG A 477 2.82 12.79 23.90
N ILE A 478 3.47 12.59 22.76
CA ILE A 478 3.79 11.26 22.25
C ILE A 478 5.03 10.75 22.99
N SER A 479 4.93 9.56 23.57
CA SER A 479 6.05 8.98 24.30
C SER A 479 7.18 8.57 23.35
N LEU A 480 8.44 8.68 23.79
CA LEU A 480 9.59 8.24 22.98
C LEU A 480 9.51 6.74 22.61
N ALA A 481 8.85 5.93 23.44
CA ALA A 481 8.65 4.50 23.21
C ALA A 481 7.74 4.18 22.01
N GLU A 482 6.91 5.13 21.60
CA GLU A 482 6.03 4.99 20.43
C GLU A 482 6.71 5.42 19.12
N MET A 483 7.91 6.00 19.19
CA MET A 483 8.63 6.51 18.04
C MET A 483 9.53 5.43 17.42
N LEU A 484 9.50 5.34 16.10
CA LEU A 484 10.36 4.48 15.31
C LEU A 484 11.61 5.25 14.84
N GLU A 485 12.72 4.54 14.73
CA GLU A 485 13.92 5.06 14.06
C GLU A 485 13.76 4.94 12.54
N ASP A 486 14.08 6.02 11.83
CA ASP A 486 14.01 6.05 10.38
C ASP A 486 15.27 5.44 9.76
N LEU A 487 15.31 4.11 9.69
CA LEU A 487 16.44 3.38 9.09
C LEU A 487 16.47 3.60 7.57
N HIS A 488 17.30 4.54 7.12
CA HIS A 488 17.69 4.66 5.72
C HIS A 488 18.90 3.75 5.49
N ILE A 489 18.67 2.56 4.95
CA ILE A 489 19.77 1.74 4.43
C ILE A 489 20.22 2.42 3.12
N SER A 490 21.30 3.19 3.18
CA SER A 490 21.97 3.63 1.96
C SER A 490 22.44 2.40 1.20
N GLN A 491 22.23 2.39 -0.12
CA GLN A 491 22.68 1.30 -1.00
C GLN A 491 24.20 1.14 -1.06
N ASP A 492 24.96 1.95 -0.32
CA ASP A 492 26.42 1.85 -0.20
C ASP A 492 26.86 0.72 0.75
N ALA A 493 25.93 0.05 1.44
CA ALA A 493 26.27 -1.08 2.33
C ALA A 493 26.65 -2.38 1.59
N THR A 494 26.69 -2.39 0.25
CA THR A 494 27.32 -3.46 -0.53
C THR A 494 28.80 -3.17 -0.80
N GLY A 495 29.64 -3.37 0.21
CA GLY A 495 30.99 -3.96 0.11
C GLY A 495 32.04 -3.52 -0.94
N GLU A 496 31.89 -2.42 -1.67
CA GLU A 496 32.84 -2.06 -2.74
C GLU A 496 34.16 -1.41 -2.26
N GLU A 497 34.31 -1.06 -0.99
CA GLU A 497 35.58 -0.47 -0.48
C GLU A 497 36.73 -1.48 -0.29
N GLY A 498 36.52 -2.78 -0.54
CA GLY A 498 37.57 -3.80 -0.46
C GLY A 498 38.51 -3.91 -1.67
N ALA A 499 38.19 -3.28 -2.81
CA ALA A 499 38.90 -3.52 -4.07
C ALA A 499 40.13 -2.62 -4.31
N SER A 500 40.39 -1.59 -3.47
CA SER A 500 41.51 -0.65 -3.69
C SER A 500 42.81 -0.97 -2.94
N MET A 501 42.86 -2.07 -2.17
CA MET A 501 44.05 -2.46 -1.39
C MET A 501 44.79 -3.71 -1.89
N MET A 502 44.51 -4.19 -3.11
CA MET A 502 45.37 -5.17 -3.78
C MET A 502 45.79 -4.67 -5.16
N SER A 503 46.90 -3.93 -5.16
CA SER A 503 47.91 -4.00 -6.20
C SER A 503 48.50 -5.40 -6.31
#